data_AF-A0A929EU79-F1
#
_entry.id   AF-A0A929EU79-F1
#
_cell.length_a   1.000
_cell.length_b   1.000
_cell.length_c   1.000
_cell.angle_alpha   90.00
_cell.angle_beta   90.00
_cell.angle_gamma   90.00
#
_symmetry.space_group_name_H-M   'P 1'
#
loop_
_entity.id
_entity.type
_entity.pdbx_description
1 polymer ?
#
loop_
_entity_poly.entity_id
_entity_poly.type
_entity_poly.pdbx_seq_one_letter_code
_entity_poly.pdbx_strand_id
1 'polypeptide(L)'
;MFSLFSPVKGISGNGAKTYQCAACRSLVTYSDRLLRINASDRHFFLNPAGVECDFHTFSDCPGAVVHGGTTEVHTWFPGYRWRMAFCRHCGQHLGWHYEAVSPFERPRKFWGILVSHLIRR
;
A
#
# COMPACT_ATOMS: atom_id res chain seq x y z
N MET A 1 -12.74 -17.53 -17.02
CA MET A 1 -13.15 -16.18 -16.56
C MET A 1 -11.91 -15.32 -16.62
N PHE A 2 -11.82 -14.45 -17.63
CA PHE A 2 -10.62 -13.67 -17.92
C PHE A 2 -10.33 -12.70 -16.77
N SER A 3 -9.13 -12.77 -16.21
CA SER A 3 -8.65 -11.75 -15.29
C SER A 3 -8.58 -10.42 -16.06
N LEU A 4 -9.37 -9.44 -15.64
CA LEU A 4 -9.38 -8.08 -16.21
C LEU A 4 -8.20 -7.22 -15.73
N PHE A 5 -7.25 -7.80 -14.99
CA PHE A 5 -6.16 -7.07 -14.39
C PHE A 5 -4.86 -7.40 -15.09
N SER A 6 -4.61 -6.72 -16.21
CA SER A 6 -3.24 -6.59 -16.73
C SER A 6 -2.47 -5.69 -15.77
N PRO A 7 -1.44 -6.18 -15.05
CA PRO A 7 -0.60 -5.33 -14.23
C PRO A 7 0.27 -4.52 -15.19
N VAL A 8 -0.09 -3.27 -15.43
CA VAL A 8 0.88 -2.33 -16.01
C VAL A 8 1.95 -2.16 -14.96
N LYS A 9 3.13 -2.72 -15.23
CA LYS A 9 4.35 -2.55 -14.43
C LYS A 9 4.82 -1.09 -14.56
N GLY A 10 4.06 -0.18 -13.95
CA GLY A 10 4.33 1.25 -13.96
C GLY A 10 4.87 1.65 -12.60
N ILE A 11 6.18 1.53 -12.42
CA ILE A 11 6.86 2.32 -11.41
C ILE A 11 6.63 3.78 -11.82
N SER A 12 5.93 4.56 -11.00
CA SER A 12 5.54 5.94 -11.37
C SER A 12 6.51 7.01 -10.87
N GLY A 13 7.48 6.66 -10.01
CA GLY A 13 8.51 7.60 -9.53
C GLY A 13 9.94 7.20 -9.87
N ASN A 14 10.87 8.12 -9.61
CA ASN A 14 12.27 8.04 -10.03
C ASN A 14 13.26 7.92 -8.85
N GLY A 15 12.78 7.74 -7.62
CA GLY A 15 13.61 7.58 -6.41
C GLY A 15 14.11 8.91 -5.83
N ALA A 16 13.93 10.03 -6.53
CA ALA A 16 14.40 11.35 -6.07
C ALA A 16 13.62 11.91 -4.87
N LYS A 17 12.50 11.27 -4.49
CA LYS A 17 11.63 11.71 -3.40
C LYS A 17 11.52 10.62 -2.36
N THR A 18 11.48 11.03 -1.10
CA THR A 18 11.25 10.13 0.04
C THR A 18 9.85 10.32 0.58
N TYR A 19 9.25 9.21 1.02
CA TYR A 19 8.05 9.20 1.83
C TYR A 19 8.46 8.85 3.25
N GLN A 20 8.20 9.76 4.18
CA GLN A 20 8.54 9.63 5.58
C GLN A 20 7.26 9.51 6.42
N CYS A 21 7.33 8.84 7.56
CA CYS A 21 6.21 8.78 8.49
C CYS A 21 5.91 10.20 8.99
N ALA A 22 4.64 10.61 8.91
CA ALA A 22 4.22 11.94 9.36
C ALA A 22 4.46 12.15 10.87
N ALA A 23 4.34 11.09 11.67
CA ALA A 23 4.48 11.15 13.13
C ALA A 23 5.94 11.30 13.60
N CYS A 24 6.88 10.56 13.01
CA CYS A 24 8.26 10.48 13.53
C CYS A 24 9.35 10.82 12.51
N ARG A 25 8.98 11.16 11.28
CA ARG A 25 9.90 11.50 10.18
C ARG A 25 10.82 10.37 9.70
N SER A 26 10.75 9.17 10.27
CA SER A 26 11.52 8.04 9.77
C SER A 26 11.13 7.72 8.33
N LEU A 27 12.09 7.32 7.51
CA LEU A 27 11.85 6.84 6.15
C LEU A 27 10.82 5.70 6.16
N VAL A 28 9.83 5.77 5.27
CA VAL A 28 8.89 4.67 4.97
C VAL A 28 9.30 4.00 3.67
N THR A 29 9.45 4.78 2.59
CA THR A 29 9.85 4.30 1.26
C THR A 29 10.31 5.46 0.35
N TYR A 30 10.63 5.15 -0.91
CA TYR A 30 11.07 6.07 -1.95
C TYR A 30 10.07 6.14 -3.12
N SER A 31 10.14 7.19 -3.94
CA SER A 31 9.20 7.38 -5.05
C SER A 31 9.34 6.36 -6.17
N ASP A 32 10.51 5.76 -6.39
CA ASP A 32 10.70 4.62 -7.30
C ASP A 32 10.05 3.31 -6.80
N ARG A 33 9.39 3.34 -5.65
CA ARG A 33 8.56 2.22 -5.17
C ARG A 33 7.08 2.43 -5.43
N LEU A 34 6.62 3.61 -5.85
CA LEU A 34 5.21 3.80 -6.22
C LEU A 34 4.80 2.77 -7.29
N LEU A 35 3.63 2.17 -7.10
CA LEU A 35 3.17 1.05 -7.89
C LEU A 35 1.75 1.30 -8.37
N ARG A 36 1.57 1.36 -9.70
CA ARG A 36 0.22 1.46 -10.27
C ARG A 36 -0.52 0.12 -10.17
N ILE A 37 -1.70 0.16 -9.57
CA ILE A 37 -2.68 -0.93 -9.53
C ILE A 37 -3.96 -0.40 -10.17
N ASN A 38 -4.56 -1.13 -11.10
CA ASN A 38 -5.74 -0.68 -11.85
C ASN A 38 -5.54 0.73 -12.45
N ALA A 39 -4.36 0.95 -13.05
CA ALA A 39 -3.93 2.20 -13.66
C ALA A 39 -3.72 3.40 -12.70
N SER A 40 -3.78 3.26 -11.38
CA SER A 40 -3.48 4.34 -10.43
C SER A 40 -2.50 3.92 -9.33
N ASP A 41 -1.67 4.83 -8.85
CA ASP A 41 -0.85 4.64 -7.63
C ASP A 41 -1.45 5.34 -6.40
N ARG A 42 -2.62 5.97 -6.55
CA ARG A 42 -3.38 6.61 -5.49
C ARG A 42 -4.82 6.15 -5.57
N HIS A 43 -5.37 5.76 -4.44
CA HIS A 43 -6.72 5.23 -4.35
C HIS A 43 -7.46 5.89 -3.19
N PHE A 44 -8.77 6.03 -3.38
CA PHE A 44 -9.68 6.59 -2.38
C PHE A 44 -10.83 5.61 -2.19
N PHE A 45 -11.02 5.16 -0.96
CA PHE A 45 -12.10 4.24 -0.58
C PHE A 45 -12.72 4.63 0.76
N LEU A 46 -13.92 4.14 1.04
CA LEU A 46 -14.51 4.17 2.38
C LEU A 46 -14.33 2.79 3.03
N ASN A 47 -13.91 2.77 4.28
CA ASN A 47 -13.95 1.55 5.07
C ASN A 47 -15.40 1.28 5.57
N PRO A 48 -15.70 0.07 6.10
CA PRO A 48 -17.05 -0.26 6.59
C PRO A 48 -17.58 0.64 7.70
N ALA A 49 -16.71 1.36 8.41
CA ALA A 49 -17.08 2.34 9.43
C ALA A 49 -17.33 3.75 8.86
N GLY A 50 -17.27 3.92 7.54
CA GLY A 50 -17.47 5.20 6.86
C GLY A 50 -16.25 6.13 6.88
N VAL A 51 -15.07 5.63 7.24
CA VAL A 51 -13.84 6.44 7.26
C VAL A 51 -13.20 6.44 5.87
N GLU A 52 -12.91 7.65 5.37
CA GLU A 52 -12.19 7.88 4.13
C GLU A 52 -10.73 7.41 4.21
N CYS A 53 -10.32 6.63 3.23
CA CYS A 53 -8.99 6.03 3.13
C CYS A 53 -8.38 6.44 1.79
N ASP A 54 -7.63 7.54 1.81
CA ASP A 54 -6.80 8.02 0.70
C ASP A 54 -5.36 7.52 0.88
N PHE A 55 -4.89 6.65 -0.01
CA PHE A 55 -3.56 6.05 0.11
C PHE A 55 -2.84 5.91 -1.21
N HIS A 56 -1.51 5.96 -1.12
CA HIS A 56 -0.61 5.56 -2.19
C HIS A 56 -0.33 4.06 -2.13
N THR A 57 -0.13 3.45 -3.30
CA THR A 57 0.31 2.07 -3.43
C THR A 57 1.81 1.98 -3.74
N PHE A 58 2.50 1.09 -3.04
CA PHE A 58 3.95 0.88 -3.17
C PHE A 58 4.29 -0.59 -3.33
N SER A 59 5.31 -0.87 -4.13
CA SER A 59 5.89 -2.20 -4.32
C SER A 59 6.72 -2.66 -3.12
N ASP A 60 7.32 -1.73 -2.37
CA ASP A 60 8.10 -2.01 -1.17
C ASP A 60 8.10 -0.83 -0.19
N CYS A 61 8.13 -1.12 1.11
CA CYS A 61 8.12 -0.15 2.21
C CYS A 61 9.04 -0.62 3.37
N PRO A 62 10.37 -0.45 3.27
CA PRO A 62 11.30 -0.95 4.28
C PRO A 62 11.08 -0.35 5.68
N GLY A 63 10.54 0.86 5.76
CA GLY A 63 10.19 1.53 7.01
C GLY A 63 8.85 1.11 7.62
N ALA A 64 8.16 0.13 7.02
CA ALA A 64 6.93 -0.44 7.54
C ALA A 64 7.15 -1.87 8.09
N VAL A 65 6.27 -2.27 9.01
CA VAL A 65 6.14 -3.62 9.55
C VAL A 65 4.67 -4.02 9.58
N VAL A 66 4.39 -5.31 9.46
CA VAL A 66 3.02 -5.85 9.47
C VAL A 66 2.72 -6.52 10.79
N HIS A 67 1.49 -6.34 11.30
CA HIS A 67 1.01 -7.03 12.50
C HIS A 67 -0.38 -7.62 12.27
N GLY A 68 -0.66 -8.74 12.96
CA GLY A 68 -1.93 -9.46 12.88
C GLY A 68 -2.01 -10.53 11.78
N GLY A 69 -3.11 -11.27 11.79
CA GLY A 69 -3.44 -12.28 10.77
C GLY A 69 -3.95 -11.64 9.48
N THR A 70 -3.75 -12.33 8.35
CA THR A 70 -4.27 -11.89 7.05
C THR A 70 -5.79 -12.10 6.97
N THR A 71 -6.51 -11.18 6.32
CA THR A 71 -7.94 -11.34 6.03
C THR A 71 -8.29 -10.80 4.65
N GLU A 72 -9.30 -11.39 4.00
CA GLU A 72 -9.89 -10.87 2.77
C GLU A 72 -11.13 -10.01 3.03
N VAL A 73 -11.63 -10.01 4.27
CA VAL A 73 -12.83 -9.28 4.69
C VAL A 73 -12.66 -7.80 4.35
N HIS A 74 -13.60 -7.25 3.58
CA HIS A 74 -13.60 -5.87 3.11
C HIS A 74 -12.34 -5.44 2.33
N THR A 75 -11.67 -6.37 1.64
CA THR A 75 -10.59 -5.99 0.74
C THR A 75 -11.08 -5.05 -0.36
N TRP A 76 -10.33 -3.97 -0.63
CA TRP A 76 -10.57 -3.08 -1.77
C TRP A 76 -9.93 -3.59 -3.07
N PHE A 77 -9.06 -4.59 -2.97
CA PHE A 77 -8.37 -5.20 -4.10
C PHE A 77 -8.79 -6.68 -4.18
N PRO A 78 -9.80 -7.02 -5.01
CA PRO A 78 -10.22 -8.40 -5.21
C PRO A 78 -9.03 -9.30 -5.57
N GLY A 79 -8.95 -10.49 -4.97
CA GLY A 79 -7.81 -11.41 -5.13
C GLY A 79 -6.65 -11.17 -4.15
N TYR A 80 -6.79 -10.22 -3.23
CA TYR A 80 -5.81 -9.93 -2.19
C TYR A 80 -6.40 -10.01 -0.78
N ARG A 81 -5.62 -10.61 0.12
CA ARG A 81 -5.80 -10.50 1.57
C ARG A 81 -4.91 -9.38 2.11
N TRP A 82 -5.29 -8.78 3.23
CA TRP A 82 -4.57 -7.66 3.81
C TRP A 82 -4.26 -7.85 5.31
N ARG A 83 -3.26 -7.11 5.77
CA ARG A 83 -2.85 -6.95 7.18
C ARG A 83 -2.60 -5.48 7.48
N MET A 84 -2.73 -5.10 8.75
CA MET A 84 -2.37 -3.76 9.20
C MET A 84 -0.85 -3.56 9.11
N ALA A 85 -0.46 -2.40 8.60
CA ALA A 85 0.92 -1.96 8.45
C ALA A 85 1.19 -0.76 9.36
N PHE A 86 2.33 -0.80 10.05
CA PHE A 86 2.73 0.19 11.04
C PHE A 86 4.13 0.72 10.72
N CYS A 87 4.41 1.94 11.16
CA CYS A 87 5.74 2.49 11.10
C CYS A 87 6.67 1.64 11.97
N ARG A 88 7.75 1.14 11.38
CA ARG A 88 8.75 0.33 12.09
C ARG A 88 9.38 1.06 13.28
N HIS A 89 9.44 2.39 13.22
CA HIS A 89 10.14 3.18 14.22
C HIS A 89 9.24 3.61 15.39
N CYS A 90 8.04 4.15 15.12
CA CYS A 90 7.17 4.69 16.17
C CYS A 90 5.87 3.92 16.38
N GLY A 91 5.59 2.87 15.60
CA GLY A 91 4.36 2.09 15.72
C GLY A 91 3.09 2.79 15.21
N GLN A 92 3.18 4.00 14.65
CA GLN A 92 2.04 4.67 14.01
C GLN A 92 1.43 3.77 12.93
N HIS A 93 0.12 3.56 12.96
CA HIS A 93 -0.57 2.88 11.87
C HIS A 93 -0.35 3.66 10.57
N LEU A 94 0.16 3.00 9.53
CA LEU A 94 0.45 3.62 8.23
C LEU A 94 -0.58 3.25 7.16
N GLY A 95 -1.20 2.08 7.27
CA GLY A 95 -2.15 1.56 6.28
C GLY A 95 -2.09 0.04 6.24
N TRP A 96 -1.99 -0.55 5.05
CA TRP A 96 -2.16 -1.98 4.85
C TRP A 96 -1.07 -2.60 3.99
N HIS A 97 -0.79 -3.88 4.24
CA HIS A 97 0.00 -4.73 3.35
C HIS A 97 -0.91 -5.77 2.72
N TYR A 98 -0.92 -5.82 1.39
CA TYR A 98 -1.73 -6.73 0.59
C TYR A 98 -0.88 -7.88 0.05
N GLU A 99 -1.44 -9.08 0.07
CA GLU A 99 -0.82 -10.31 -0.43
C GLU A 99 -1.80 -11.03 -1.35
N ALA A 100 -1.33 -11.41 -2.52
CA ALA A 100 -2.11 -12.16 -3.50
C ALA A 100 -2.55 -13.50 -2.90
N VAL A 101 -3.85 -13.81 -3.04
CA VAL A 101 -4.43 -15.10 -2.63
C VAL A 101 -4.00 -16.20 -3.62
N SER A 102 -4.03 -15.88 -4.92
CA SER A 102 -3.60 -16.78 -6.00
C SER A 102 -2.11 -16.61 -6.31
N PRO A 103 -1.37 -17.70 -6.62
CA PRO A 103 0.01 -17.59 -7.05
C PRO A 103 0.18 -16.94 -8.43
N PHE A 104 -0.88 -16.84 -9.22
CA PHE A 104 -0.90 -16.25 -10.56
C PHE A 104 -1.23 -14.75 -10.56
N GLU A 105 -1.82 -14.25 -9.47
CA GLU A 105 -2.17 -12.85 -9.30
C GLU A 105 -0.91 -11.97 -9.19
N ARG A 106 -0.96 -10.76 -9.74
CA ARG A 106 0.19 -9.83 -9.79
C ARG A 106 -0.26 -8.40 -9.53
N PRO A 107 0.48 -7.61 -8.72
CA PRO A 107 1.69 -7.98 -7.96
C PRO A 107 1.45 -9.08 -6.91
N ARG A 108 2.49 -9.81 -6.49
CA ARG A 108 2.31 -10.85 -5.44
C ARG A 108 2.06 -10.27 -4.05
N LYS A 109 2.56 -9.06 -3.82
CA LYS A 109 2.36 -8.28 -2.61
C LYS A 109 2.58 -6.81 -2.93
N PHE A 110 1.95 -5.93 -2.16
CA PHE A 110 2.15 -4.50 -2.22
C PHE A 110 1.69 -3.85 -0.92
N TRP A 111 1.91 -2.54 -0.80
CA TRP A 111 1.53 -1.75 0.37
C TRP A 111 0.55 -0.67 -0.05
N GLY A 112 -0.48 -0.42 0.75
CA GLY A 112 -1.33 0.77 0.66
C GLY A 112 -1.07 1.65 1.88
N ILE A 113 -0.42 2.80 1.70
CA ILE A 113 -0.02 3.70 2.79
C ILE A 113 -0.79 5.01 2.71
N LEU A 114 -1.49 5.35 3.80
CA LEU A 114 -2.34 6.54 3.89
C LEU A 114 -1.55 7.81 3.60
N VAL A 115 -2.09 8.64 2.71
CA VAL A 115 -1.46 9.91 2.30
C VAL A 115 -1.28 10.83 3.52
N SER A 116 -2.28 10.89 4.40
CA SER A 116 -2.24 11.68 5.63
C SER A 116 -1.15 11.24 6.62
N HIS A 117 -0.65 10.01 6.49
CA HIS A 117 0.38 9.44 7.36
C HIS A 117 1.79 9.52 6.75
N LEU A 118 1.92 10.16 5.59
CA LEU A 118 3.17 10.37 4.88
C LEU A 118 3.53 11.86 4.77
N ILE A 119 4.83 12.14 4.80
CA ILE A 119 5.39 13.42 4.34
C ILE A 119 6.33 13.14 3.18
N ARG A 120 6.07 13.78 2.04
CA ARG A 120 6.90 13.69 0.84
C ARG A 120 7.98 14.78 0.87
N ARG A 121 9.25 14.40 0.67
CA ARG A 121 10.41 15.31 0.58
C ARG A 121 11.12 15.10 -0.75
#